data_AF-U2KF04-F1
#
_entry.id   AF-U2KF04-F1
#
_cell.length_a   1.000
_cell.length_b   1.000
_cell.length_c   1.000
_cell.angle_alpha   90.00
_cell.angle_beta   90.00
_cell.angle_gamma   90.00
#
_symmetry.space_group_name_H-M   'P 1'
#
loop_
_entity.id
_entity.type
_entity.pdbx_description
1 polymer ?
#
loop_
_entity_poly.entity_id
_entity_poly.type
_entity_poly.pdbx_seq_one_letter_code
_entity_poly.pdbx_strand_id
1 'polypeptide(L)'
;MKLRKIWVLPLLLTLVCSVGCGGKADLLHGYEKVVSSMGSLARTSEHKLIGTRTCGSDNYTGAYAATCRQARGKDVVFGGCSLQARRLQVTGSVACQSGFVQLIVKNGSDELWLTPDANGNISQEITGSGGDWYLSVEYADFSGSVTLCSAYAK
;
A
#
# COMPACT_ATOMS: atom_id res chain seq x y z
N MET A 1 34.53 -2.66 41.38
CA MET A 1 33.13 -3.04 41.07
C MET A 1 33.13 -3.80 39.75
N LYS A 2 32.59 -5.02 39.75
CA LYS A 2 32.74 -5.99 38.64
C LYS A 2 31.80 -5.68 37.49
N LEU A 3 32.36 -5.54 36.28
CA LEU A 3 31.64 -5.42 35.01
C LEU A 3 30.79 -6.67 34.77
N ARG A 4 29.46 -6.53 34.72
CA ARG A 4 28.54 -7.63 34.38
C ARG A 4 28.56 -7.81 32.85
N LYS A 5 29.27 -8.84 32.39
CA LYS A 5 29.32 -9.27 30.98
C LYS A 5 27.89 -9.47 30.45
N ILE A 6 27.59 -8.81 29.34
CA ILE A 6 26.33 -8.89 28.60
C ILE A 6 26.30 -10.24 27.86
N TRP A 7 25.49 -11.17 28.36
CA TRP A 7 25.31 -12.54 27.81
C TRP A 7 24.13 -12.66 26.85
N VAL A 8 23.66 -11.56 26.27
CA VAL A 8 22.49 -11.57 25.36
C VAL A 8 22.90 -11.66 23.89
N LEU A 9 24.17 -11.35 23.57
CA LEU A 9 24.67 -11.33 22.20
C LEU A 9 24.94 -12.72 21.55
N PRO A 10 25.36 -13.79 22.27
CA PRO A 10 25.67 -15.07 21.62
C PRO A 10 24.43 -15.94 21.36
N LEU A 11 23.28 -15.63 21.99
CA LEU A 11 22.03 -16.36 21.79
C LEU A 11 21.39 -16.01 20.42
N LEU A 12 21.62 -14.79 19.92
CA LEU A 12 21.14 -14.36 18.60
C LEU A 12 21.97 -14.95 17.46
N LEU A 13 23.26 -15.23 17.70
CA LEU A 13 24.19 -15.71 16.69
C LEU A 13 24.10 -17.24 16.46
N THR A 14 23.68 -18.00 17.48
CA THR A 14 23.56 -19.46 17.41
C THR A 14 22.28 -19.94 16.73
N LEU A 15 21.27 -19.09 16.59
CA LEU A 15 20.03 -19.41 15.86
C LEU A 15 20.25 -19.48 14.34
N VAL A 16 21.37 -18.95 13.82
CA VAL A 16 21.65 -18.83 12.38
C VAL A 16 22.26 -20.11 11.77
N CYS A 17 22.72 -21.07 12.58
CA CYS A 17 23.57 -22.17 12.08
C CYS A 17 22.87 -23.49 11.78
N SER A 18 21.55 -23.63 11.94
CA SER A 18 20.84 -24.91 11.76
C SER A 18 19.71 -24.87 10.73
N VAL A 19 20.01 -24.45 9.49
CA VAL A 19 19.09 -24.66 8.35
C VAL A 19 19.87 -25.09 7.10
N GLY A 20 20.27 -26.37 7.07
CA GLY A 20 20.76 -27.06 5.87
C GLY A 20 19.62 -27.76 5.13
N CYS A 21 19.58 -27.58 3.80
CA CYS A 21 18.72 -28.27 2.81
C CYS A 21 17.20 -28.25 3.05
N GLY A 22 16.57 -27.14 2.66
CA GLY A 22 15.12 -26.89 2.68
C GLY A 22 14.81 -25.41 2.90
N GLY A 23 15.72 -24.72 3.59
CA GLY A 23 15.47 -23.40 4.17
C GLY A 23 15.33 -22.21 3.22
N LYS A 24 15.71 -22.27 1.93
CA LYS A 24 15.61 -21.05 1.08
C LYS A 24 14.18 -20.59 0.87
N ALA A 25 13.24 -21.51 0.65
CA ALA A 25 11.84 -21.19 0.44
C ALA A 25 11.16 -20.78 1.76
N ASP A 26 11.41 -21.51 2.84
CA ASP A 26 10.86 -21.20 4.15
C ASP A 26 11.38 -19.87 4.72
N LEU A 27 12.67 -19.57 4.52
CA LEU A 27 13.27 -18.28 4.89
C LEU A 27 12.69 -17.14 4.06
N LEU A 28 12.51 -17.33 2.75
CA LEU A 28 11.90 -16.33 1.87
C LEU A 28 10.44 -16.06 2.27
N HIS A 29 9.69 -17.12 2.57
CA HIS A 29 8.30 -17.01 3.04
C HIS A 29 8.20 -16.31 4.40
N GLY A 30 9.10 -16.63 5.33
CA GLY A 30 9.20 -15.93 6.61
C GLY A 30 9.52 -14.45 6.45
N TYR A 31 10.45 -14.12 5.54
CA TYR A 31 10.82 -12.74 5.22
C TYR A 31 9.67 -11.98 4.54
N GLU A 32 9.00 -12.59 3.56
CA GLU A 32 7.82 -12.04 2.89
C GLU A 32 6.71 -11.67 3.88
N LYS A 33 6.47 -12.53 4.88
CA LYS A 33 5.48 -12.29 5.94
C LYS A 33 5.84 -11.05 6.78
N VAL A 34 7.11 -10.83 7.06
CA VAL A 34 7.56 -9.67 7.85
C VAL A 34 7.42 -8.39 7.03
N VAL A 35 7.93 -8.35 5.80
CA VAL A 35 7.86 -7.14 4.96
C VAL A 35 6.42 -6.78 4.62
N SER A 36 5.57 -7.76 4.33
CA SER A 36 4.14 -7.52 4.06
C SER A 36 3.38 -7.00 5.28
N SER A 37 3.66 -7.55 6.47
CA SER A 37 3.09 -7.03 7.72
C SER A 37 3.48 -5.58 7.95
N MET A 38 4.76 -5.23 7.76
CA MET A 38 5.22 -3.84 7.92
C MET A 38 4.63 -2.91 6.87
N GLY A 39 4.58 -3.33 5.60
CA GLY A 39 4.03 -2.52 4.53
C GLY A 39 2.53 -2.26 4.70
N SER A 40 1.77 -3.20 5.26
CA SER A 40 0.34 -3.00 5.53
C SER A 40 0.05 -1.83 6.49
N LEU A 41 1.01 -1.48 7.36
CA LEU A 41 0.87 -0.37 8.31
C LEU A 41 0.92 1.01 7.66
N ALA A 42 1.44 1.11 6.43
CA ALA A 42 1.45 2.37 5.69
C ALA A 42 0.06 2.75 5.18
N ARG A 43 -0.91 1.82 5.15
CA ARG A 43 -2.30 2.13 4.82
C ARG A 43 -2.96 2.95 5.93
N THR A 44 -3.77 3.92 5.52
CA THR A 44 -4.62 4.65 6.47
C THR A 44 -5.60 3.65 7.10
N SER A 45 -5.67 3.65 8.43
CA SER A 45 -6.60 2.81 9.19
C SER A 45 -8.05 3.20 8.91
N GLU A 46 -8.98 2.25 8.91
CA GLU A 46 -10.39 2.48 8.55
C GLU A 46 -11.02 3.68 9.27
N HIS A 47 -10.80 3.81 10.59
CA HIS A 47 -11.36 4.90 11.39
C HIS A 47 -10.72 6.30 11.15
N LYS A 48 -9.65 6.37 10.36
CA LYS A 48 -8.98 7.63 9.97
C LYS A 48 -9.18 7.96 8.49
N LEU A 49 -9.79 7.07 7.71
CA LEU A 49 -10.07 7.36 6.31
C LEU A 49 -11.06 8.53 6.23
N ILE A 50 -10.81 9.41 5.28
CA ILE A 50 -11.76 10.44 4.86
C ILE A 50 -12.93 9.78 4.12
N GLY A 51 -12.62 8.79 3.28
CA GLY A 51 -13.60 7.97 2.59
C GLY A 51 -13.93 6.67 3.32
N THR A 52 -14.57 5.75 2.60
CA THR A 52 -14.84 4.38 3.04
C THR A 52 -14.15 3.41 2.10
N ARG A 53 -13.51 2.38 2.66
CA ARG A 53 -12.84 1.32 1.91
C ARG A 53 -13.57 -0.01 2.09
N THR A 54 -13.73 -0.73 0.99
CA THR A 54 -14.16 -2.13 0.94
C THR A 54 -12.96 -2.98 0.55
N CYS A 55 -12.57 -3.93 1.40
CA CYS A 55 -11.44 -4.81 1.14
C CYS A 55 -11.73 -5.79 0.00
N GLY A 56 -10.74 -6.02 -0.86
CA GLY A 56 -10.73 -7.10 -1.84
C GLY A 56 -10.16 -8.40 -1.26
N SER A 57 -9.51 -9.19 -2.12
CA SER A 57 -8.88 -10.46 -1.71
C SER A 57 -7.65 -10.27 -0.82
N ASP A 58 -7.03 -9.09 -0.88
CA ASP A 58 -5.83 -8.74 -0.14
C ASP A 58 -5.71 -7.22 0.05
N ASN A 59 -4.53 -6.76 0.47
CA ASN A 59 -4.30 -5.36 0.76
C ASN A 59 -4.19 -4.46 -0.48
N TYR A 60 -4.05 -5.03 -1.68
CA TYR A 60 -3.82 -4.33 -2.95
C TYR A 60 -5.12 -4.11 -3.73
N THR A 61 -6.15 -4.88 -3.41
CA THR A 61 -7.41 -4.94 -4.14
C THR A 61 -8.58 -4.47 -3.29
N GLY A 62 -9.64 -3.98 -3.94
CA GLY A 62 -10.84 -3.50 -3.27
C GLY A 62 -11.42 -2.25 -3.92
N ALA A 63 -12.36 -1.62 -3.22
CA ALA A 63 -13.01 -0.38 -3.63
C ALA A 63 -12.89 0.70 -2.57
N TYR A 64 -12.82 1.95 -2.99
CA TYR A 64 -12.78 3.13 -2.13
C TYR A 64 -13.74 4.18 -2.67
N ALA A 65 -14.47 4.83 -1.79
CA ALA A 65 -15.38 5.91 -2.13
C ALA A 65 -15.32 7.02 -1.08
N ALA A 66 -15.23 8.27 -1.53
CA ALA A 66 -15.30 9.44 -0.67
C ALA A 66 -16.25 10.48 -1.26
N THR A 67 -17.10 11.05 -0.42
CA THR A 67 -17.87 12.26 -0.74
C THR A 67 -17.43 13.34 0.23
N CYS A 68 -16.78 14.37 -0.30
CA CYS A 68 -16.02 15.33 0.47
C CYS A 68 -16.68 16.70 0.47
N ARG A 69 -16.59 17.39 1.61
CA ARG A 69 -16.91 18.82 1.75
C ARG A 69 -15.71 19.51 2.40
N GLN A 70 -14.92 20.22 1.59
CA GLN A 70 -13.67 20.87 1.99
C GLN A 70 -12.70 19.94 2.73
N ALA A 71 -12.55 18.70 2.25
CA ALA A 71 -11.65 17.72 2.86
C ALA A 71 -10.18 18.10 2.64
N ARG A 72 -9.36 17.84 3.65
CA ARG A 72 -7.91 18.01 3.61
C ARG A 72 -7.22 16.86 4.32
N GLY A 73 -6.19 16.29 3.70
CA GLY A 73 -5.44 15.16 4.25
C GLY A 73 -5.15 14.11 3.19
N LYS A 74 -4.81 12.90 3.63
CA LYS A 74 -4.36 11.81 2.78
C LYS A 74 -4.94 10.48 3.24
N ASP A 75 -5.52 9.75 2.30
CA ASP A 75 -5.90 8.35 2.46
C ASP A 75 -4.95 7.47 1.66
N VAL A 76 -4.15 6.63 2.34
CA VAL A 76 -3.44 5.52 1.69
C VAL A 76 -4.41 4.34 1.63
N VAL A 77 -5.06 4.19 0.48
CA VAL A 77 -6.27 3.36 0.32
C VAL A 77 -5.94 1.90 0.05
N PHE A 78 -4.96 1.59 -0.78
CA PHE A 78 -4.55 0.20 -1.05
C PHE A 78 -3.04 0.12 -1.05
N GLY A 79 -2.51 -1.04 -0.70
CA GLY A 79 -1.10 -1.32 -0.82
C GLY A 79 -0.44 -2.06 0.33
N GLY A 80 0.85 -2.30 0.14
CA GLY A 80 1.73 -3.03 1.03
C GLY A 80 3.07 -3.30 0.36
N CYS A 81 3.97 -3.93 1.11
CA CYS A 81 5.26 -4.38 0.60
C CYS A 81 5.21 -5.89 0.32
N SER A 82 5.66 -6.34 -0.85
CA SER A 82 5.75 -7.78 -1.14
C SER A 82 6.75 -8.03 -2.25
N LEU A 83 7.52 -9.12 -2.16
CA LEU A 83 8.55 -9.49 -3.12
C LEU A 83 7.99 -9.97 -4.47
N GLN A 84 6.69 -10.24 -4.54
CA GLN A 84 6.04 -10.73 -5.75
C GLN A 84 5.68 -9.60 -6.70
N ALA A 85 5.98 -9.80 -7.97
CA ALA A 85 5.46 -8.93 -9.03
C ALA A 85 3.94 -9.05 -9.13
N ARG A 86 3.26 -7.96 -9.49
CA ARG A 86 1.81 -7.89 -9.62
C ARG A 86 1.37 -6.93 -10.72
N ARG A 87 0.26 -7.25 -11.38
CA ARG A 87 -0.39 -6.36 -12.35
C ARG A 87 -1.76 -5.98 -11.82
N LEU A 88 -1.97 -4.70 -11.60
CA LEU A 88 -3.22 -4.16 -11.05
C LEU A 88 -3.84 -3.22 -12.08
N GLN A 89 -5.14 -3.37 -12.28
CA GLN A 89 -5.98 -2.42 -12.98
C GLN A 89 -6.63 -1.51 -11.94
N VAL A 90 -6.29 -0.22 -12.00
CA VAL A 90 -6.93 0.83 -11.22
C VAL A 90 -7.96 1.53 -12.10
N THR A 91 -9.20 1.54 -11.66
CA THR A 91 -10.30 2.28 -12.30
C THR A 91 -10.98 3.19 -11.30
N GLY A 92 -11.71 4.19 -11.76
CA GLY A 92 -12.40 5.09 -10.85
C GLY A 92 -12.93 6.33 -11.52
N SER A 93 -13.36 7.27 -10.70
CA SER A 93 -13.76 8.60 -11.18
C SER A 93 -13.55 9.67 -10.11
N VAL A 94 -13.39 10.91 -10.58
CA VAL A 94 -13.34 12.11 -9.76
C VAL A 94 -14.36 13.10 -10.29
N ALA A 95 -15.32 13.47 -9.45
CA ALA A 95 -16.23 14.58 -9.73
C ALA A 95 -15.83 15.76 -8.84
N CYS A 96 -15.05 16.69 -9.38
CA CYS A 96 -14.57 17.87 -8.67
C CYS A 96 -15.61 19.00 -8.70
N GLN A 97 -15.87 19.60 -7.54
CA GLN A 97 -16.67 20.83 -7.43
C GLN A 97 -15.79 22.04 -7.05
N SER A 98 -14.85 21.85 -6.12
CA SER A 98 -13.86 22.86 -5.72
C SER A 98 -12.63 22.22 -5.07
N GLY A 99 -11.53 22.97 -4.97
CA GLY A 99 -10.28 22.49 -4.37
C GLY A 99 -9.54 21.50 -5.26
N PHE A 100 -8.61 20.73 -4.68
CA PHE A 100 -7.75 19.82 -5.44
C PHE A 100 -7.72 18.42 -4.83
N VAL A 101 -7.66 17.42 -5.71
CA VAL A 101 -7.41 16.03 -5.33
C VAL A 101 -6.32 15.45 -6.21
N GLN A 102 -5.42 14.68 -5.61
CA GLN A 102 -4.32 14.01 -6.29
C GLN A 102 -4.40 12.51 -6.01
N LEU A 103 -4.27 11.71 -7.05
CA LEU A 103 -4.33 10.26 -6.97
C LEU A 103 -2.96 9.73 -7.38
N ILE A 104 -2.25 9.13 -6.43
CA ILE A 104 -0.83 8.80 -6.58
C ILE A 104 -0.62 7.33 -6.29
N VAL A 105 0.07 6.65 -7.20
CA VAL A 105 0.55 5.28 -7.00
C VAL A 105 2.05 5.31 -6.81
N LYS A 106 2.50 4.96 -5.60
CA LYS A 106 3.90 4.62 -5.36
C LYS A 106 4.13 3.18 -5.80
N ASN A 107 5.16 2.94 -6.60
CA ASN A 107 5.57 1.64 -7.10
C ASN A 107 7.10 1.51 -6.96
N GLY A 108 7.55 0.99 -5.82
CA GLY A 108 8.96 1.00 -5.44
C GLY A 108 9.47 2.43 -5.25
N SER A 109 10.45 2.82 -6.06
CA SER A 109 11.01 4.18 -6.09
C SER A 109 10.26 5.12 -7.03
N ASP A 110 9.36 4.59 -7.85
CA ASP A 110 8.62 5.36 -8.84
C ASP A 110 7.29 5.87 -8.26
N GLU A 111 6.84 7.03 -8.74
CA GLU A 111 5.51 7.58 -8.46
C GLU A 111 4.77 7.83 -9.76
N LEU A 112 3.54 7.32 -9.84
CA LEU A 112 2.63 7.51 -10.95
C LEU A 112 1.42 8.33 -10.51
N TRP A 113 1.14 9.40 -11.24
CA TRP A 113 0.01 10.28 -11.00
C TRP A 113 -1.15 9.84 -11.89
N LEU A 114 -2.28 9.45 -11.28
CA LEU A 114 -3.47 9.04 -12.01
C LEU A 114 -4.29 10.28 -12.36
N THR A 115 -4.22 10.68 -13.63
CA THR A 115 -4.95 11.84 -14.15
C THR A 115 -6.30 11.39 -14.70
N PRO A 116 -7.43 11.90 -14.18
CA PRO A 116 -8.74 11.65 -14.77
C PRO A 116 -8.84 12.19 -16.20
N ASP A 117 -9.61 11.51 -17.05
CA ASP A 117 -9.93 11.98 -18.39
C ASP A 117 -10.90 13.18 -18.37
N ALA A 118 -11.31 13.66 -19.56
CA ALA A 118 -12.23 14.79 -19.69
C ALA A 118 -13.60 14.57 -19.02
N ASN A 119 -13.99 13.32 -18.79
CA ASN A 119 -15.22 12.94 -18.09
C ASN A 119 -14.99 12.64 -16.61
N GLY A 120 -13.77 12.84 -16.12
CA GLY A 120 -13.38 12.54 -14.75
C GLY A 120 -13.13 11.06 -14.49
N ASN A 121 -13.03 10.20 -15.52
CA ASN A 121 -12.79 8.76 -15.33
C ASN A 121 -11.31 8.43 -15.28
N ILE A 122 -10.99 7.35 -14.57
CA ILE A 122 -9.63 6.82 -14.44
C ILE A 122 -9.65 5.37 -14.91
N SER A 123 -8.65 4.99 -15.71
CA SER A 123 -8.38 3.61 -16.07
C SER A 123 -6.89 3.45 -16.37
N GLN A 124 -6.17 2.77 -15.49
CA GLN A 124 -4.73 2.60 -15.59
C GLN A 124 -4.32 1.19 -15.17
N GLU A 125 -3.60 0.49 -16.05
CA GLU A 125 -2.89 -0.74 -15.67
C GLU A 125 -1.52 -0.36 -15.11
N ILE A 126 -1.13 -0.99 -14.00
CA ILE A 126 0.12 -0.74 -13.29
C ILE A 126 0.79 -2.08 -13.02
N THR A 127 2.05 -2.21 -13.45
CA THR A 127 2.87 -3.40 -13.18
C THR A 127 3.89 -3.07 -12.09
N GLY A 128 3.78 -3.74 -10.95
CA GLY A 128 4.79 -3.72 -9.89
C GLY A 128 5.72 -4.92 -10.03
N SER A 129 7.03 -4.69 -9.96
CA SER A 129 8.07 -5.72 -10.00
C SER A 129 8.36 -6.35 -8.62
N GLY A 130 7.57 -6.01 -7.60
CA GLY A 130 7.81 -6.31 -6.19
C GLY A 130 8.26 -5.07 -5.41
N GLY A 131 8.29 -5.18 -4.09
CA GLY A 131 8.52 -4.06 -3.16
C GLY A 131 7.24 -3.34 -2.75
N ASP A 132 7.41 -2.06 -2.42
CA ASP A 132 6.36 -1.16 -1.96
C ASP A 132 5.40 -0.82 -3.10
N TRP A 133 4.10 -1.03 -2.88
CA TRP A 133 3.08 -0.49 -3.78
C TRP A 133 1.98 0.14 -2.94
N TYR A 134 1.61 1.38 -3.22
CA TYR A 134 0.56 2.09 -2.49
C TYR A 134 -0.22 3.03 -3.40
N LEU A 135 -1.55 2.89 -3.43
CA LEU A 135 -2.47 3.85 -4.02
C LEU A 135 -2.96 4.81 -2.92
N SER A 136 -2.77 6.10 -3.13
CA SER A 136 -3.13 7.18 -2.21
C SER A 136 -4.04 8.20 -2.87
N VAL A 137 -4.91 8.81 -2.06
CA VAL A 137 -5.73 9.96 -2.43
C VAL A 137 -5.38 11.11 -1.49
N GLU A 138 -4.88 12.21 -2.05
CA GLU A 138 -4.51 13.41 -1.30
C GLU A 138 -5.48 14.55 -1.62
N TYR A 139 -6.03 15.18 -0.58
CA TYR A 139 -7.03 16.21 -0.65
C TYR A 139 -6.47 17.55 -0.17
N ALA A 140 -6.72 18.61 -0.93
CA ALA A 140 -6.44 19.99 -0.54
C ALA A 140 -7.72 20.83 -0.71
N ASP A 141 -8.41 21.03 0.41
CA ASP A 141 -9.67 21.77 0.53
C ASP A 141 -10.74 21.32 -0.50
N PHE A 142 -10.76 20.01 -0.78
CA PHE A 142 -11.52 19.38 -1.85
C PHE A 142 -12.99 19.21 -1.49
N SER A 143 -13.87 19.63 -2.40
CA SER A 143 -15.30 19.29 -2.38
C SER A 143 -15.66 18.58 -3.67
N GLY A 144 -16.37 17.47 -3.57
CA GLY A 144 -16.66 16.58 -4.69
C GLY A 144 -16.72 15.11 -4.27
N SER A 145 -16.59 14.21 -5.23
CA SER A 145 -16.53 12.77 -4.96
C SER A 145 -15.36 12.10 -5.68
N VAL A 146 -14.86 11.03 -5.06
CA VAL A 146 -13.81 10.17 -5.60
C VAL A 146 -14.27 8.73 -5.44
N THR A 147 -14.17 7.95 -6.51
CA THR A 147 -14.31 6.49 -6.48
C THR A 147 -13.07 5.85 -7.07
N LEU A 148 -12.62 4.76 -6.46
CA LEU A 148 -11.50 3.95 -6.93
C LEU A 148 -11.82 2.47 -6.77
N CYS A 149 -11.38 1.68 -7.71
CA CYS A 149 -11.37 0.23 -7.67
C CYS A 149 -10.00 -0.25 -8.13
N SER A 150 -9.36 -1.08 -7.31
CA SER A 150 -8.12 -1.78 -7.64
C SER A 150 -8.41 -3.26 -7.72
N ALA A 151 -8.09 -3.87 -8.86
CA ALA A 151 -8.25 -5.31 -9.09
C ALA A 151 -7.03 -5.86 -9.83
N TYR A 152 -6.78 -7.16 -9.72
CA TYR A 152 -5.76 -7.79 -10.57
C TYR A 152 -6.15 -7.68 -12.04
N ALA A 153 -5.19 -7.26 -12.87
CA ALA A 153 -5.36 -7.23 -14.32
C ALA A 153 -5.54 -8.66 -14.84
N LYS A 154 -6.32 -8.81 -15.92
CA LYS A 154 -6.54 -10.11 -16.58
C LYS A 154 -5.46 -10.39 -17.62
#